data_AF-A0A4Y6V5J6-F1
#
_entry.id   AF-A0A4Y6V5J6-F1
#
_cell.length_a   1.000
_cell.length_b   1.000
_cell.length_c   1.000
_cell.angle_alpha   90.00
_cell.angle_beta   90.00
_cell.angle_gamma   90.00
#
_symmetry.space_group_name_H-M   'P 1'
#
loop_
_entity.id
_entity.type
_entity.pdbx_description
1 polymer ?
#
loop_
_entity_poly.entity_id
_entity_poly.type
_entity_poly.pdbx_seq_one_letter_code
_entity_poly.pdbx_strand_id
1 'polypeptide(L)'
;MEQQQTAAFVSRQQALQTFEAQIERIRRKLPRAAKAPGADSVFGASSHGYRLGSPLPLHRLLALEQAWGTELPDDFAAFLVGVGSGGPARYGGAGPYYGLYDVERLKPDPDRLVQPSRFKWNSAAQDWQSESESAGEYEPDDDLDDDAYEEALADLMRGTLEIGTMGCGSELLLIVCGEHRGRIVYWNGETYTPFFVYESNMLDWYERWLDEVIAGFKIHWFGTTPGGGEAELLTLAQSPGPARQRSEALKALLRFPQLGEPAIAFAKHAVDDEADQVRYWALTLLAAHAPEYADPLLRQHLRSEQTQQRRTAVKLIHWYRAQAARNFAETLQTTVPWETDEETFRFGTYVLESAGVEPLPLLLPAFRSPAADIRKSAIWQAGKSRRKADYVEDFVDILLHDPETYVRLTAIQALDGVPDLRLLPAYEHVLEQHPTDEHDIRGNVRHRLKQYRFHTHKKIERGVPAELTNVRSMLRDLMEERG
;
A
#
# COMPACT_ATOMS: atom_id res chain seq x y z
N MET A 1 27.39 -25.70 -38.61
CA MET A 1 26.79 -25.57 -37.26
C MET A 1 27.81 -25.05 -36.26
N GLU A 2 28.98 -25.69 -36.11
CA GLU A 2 30.01 -25.29 -35.12
C GLU A 2 30.62 -23.88 -35.35
N GLN A 3 30.90 -23.49 -36.60
CA GLN A 3 31.38 -22.13 -36.92
C GLN A 3 30.32 -21.03 -36.66
N GLN A 4 29.04 -21.33 -36.90
CA GLN A 4 27.93 -20.39 -36.66
C GLN A 4 27.67 -20.22 -35.15
N GLN A 5 27.73 -21.32 -34.37
CA GLN A 5 27.65 -21.25 -32.91
C GLN A 5 28.82 -20.48 -32.30
N THR A 6 30.03 -20.65 -32.86
CA THR A 6 31.22 -19.88 -32.43
C THR A 6 31.06 -18.39 -32.73
N ALA A 7 30.54 -18.03 -33.91
CA ALA A 7 30.30 -16.63 -34.28
C ALA A 7 29.22 -15.97 -33.41
N ALA A 8 28.09 -16.66 -33.15
CA ALA A 8 27.04 -16.17 -32.28
C ALA A 8 27.54 -15.96 -30.84
N PHE A 9 28.35 -16.89 -30.32
CA PHE A 9 28.98 -16.76 -29.01
C PHE A 9 29.86 -15.52 -28.91
N VAL A 10 30.76 -15.31 -29.88
CA VAL A 10 31.66 -14.15 -29.89
C VAL A 10 30.88 -12.83 -30.01
N SER A 11 29.87 -12.79 -30.89
CA SER A 11 29.02 -11.61 -31.06
C SER A 11 28.25 -11.26 -29.78
N ARG A 12 27.61 -12.25 -29.15
CA ARG A 12 26.87 -12.04 -27.90
C ARG A 12 27.81 -11.60 -26.79
N GLN A 13 28.98 -12.22 -26.66
CA GLN A 13 29.99 -11.82 -25.68
C GLN A 13 30.42 -10.36 -25.86
N GLN A 14 30.67 -9.91 -27.09
CA GLN A 14 31.04 -8.53 -27.39
C GLN A 14 29.92 -7.54 -27.04
N ALA A 15 28.66 -7.88 -27.32
CA ALA A 15 27.52 -7.04 -26.94
C ALA A 15 27.44 -6.87 -25.40
N LEU A 16 27.57 -7.97 -24.64
CA LEU A 16 27.51 -7.93 -23.18
C LEU A 16 28.71 -7.19 -22.55
N GLN A 17 29.88 -7.22 -23.19
CA GLN A 17 31.08 -6.50 -22.71
C GLN A 17 30.89 -4.99 -22.61
N THR A 18 29.93 -4.41 -23.35
CA THR A 18 29.61 -2.97 -23.25
C THR A 18 29.12 -2.58 -21.84
N PHE A 19 28.60 -3.53 -21.06
CA PHE A 19 28.11 -3.33 -19.70
C PHE A 19 29.12 -3.69 -18.61
N GLU A 20 30.32 -4.18 -18.94
CA GLU A 20 31.29 -4.72 -17.96
C GLU A 20 31.59 -3.73 -16.82
N ALA A 21 31.74 -2.44 -17.15
CA ALA A 21 31.99 -1.41 -16.14
C ALA A 21 30.83 -1.24 -15.16
N GLN A 22 29.58 -1.37 -15.62
CA GLN A 22 28.39 -1.30 -14.77
C GLN A 22 28.21 -2.56 -13.93
N ILE A 23 28.44 -3.74 -14.52
CA ILE A 23 28.46 -5.03 -13.83
C ILE A 23 29.46 -5.00 -12.66
N GLU A 24 30.66 -4.48 -12.89
CA GLU A 24 31.69 -4.34 -11.86
C GLU A 24 31.32 -3.35 -10.74
N ARG A 25 30.53 -2.31 -11.05
CA ARG A 25 29.97 -1.43 -10.01
C ARG A 25 28.90 -2.15 -9.20
N ILE A 26 27.98 -2.85 -9.85
CA ILE A 26 26.91 -3.62 -9.20
C ILE A 26 27.49 -4.70 -8.27
N ARG A 27 28.46 -5.49 -8.74
CA ARG A 27 29.17 -6.49 -7.93
C ARG A 27 29.81 -5.89 -6.68
N ARG A 28 30.37 -4.68 -6.78
CA ARG A 28 30.95 -3.95 -5.63
C ARG A 28 29.89 -3.33 -4.72
N LYS A 29 28.75 -2.92 -5.25
CA LYS A 29 27.65 -2.30 -4.51
C LYS A 29 26.86 -3.33 -3.68
N LEU A 30 26.62 -4.54 -4.18
CA LEU A 30 25.90 -5.60 -3.46
C LEU A 30 26.37 -5.85 -2.01
N PRO A 31 27.66 -6.15 -1.75
CA PRO A 31 28.12 -6.36 -0.38
C PRO A 31 28.14 -5.07 0.46
N ARG A 32 28.13 -3.90 -0.16
CA ARG A 32 28.01 -2.61 0.54
C ARG A 32 26.56 -2.36 0.94
N ALA A 33 25.61 -2.61 0.04
CA ALA A 33 24.18 -2.54 0.30
C ALA A 33 23.79 -3.47 1.46
N ALA A 34 24.31 -4.71 1.45
CA ALA A 34 24.10 -5.67 2.53
C ALA A 34 24.57 -5.20 3.93
N LYS A 35 25.49 -4.24 3.98
CA LYS A 35 26.09 -3.68 5.20
C LYS A 35 25.63 -2.25 5.49
N ALA A 36 24.78 -1.68 4.64
CA ALA A 36 24.34 -0.30 4.78
C ALA A 36 23.40 -0.18 6.00
N PRO A 37 23.45 0.94 6.74
CA PRO A 37 22.49 1.19 7.82
C PRO A 37 21.04 1.13 7.30
N GLY A 38 20.18 0.36 7.96
CA GLY A 38 18.77 0.21 7.59
C GLY A 38 18.51 -0.74 6.41
N ALA A 39 19.53 -1.41 5.88
CA ALA A 39 19.37 -2.39 4.79
C ALA A 39 18.45 -3.57 5.16
N ASP A 40 18.42 -3.95 6.43
CA ASP A 40 17.52 -4.99 6.97
C ASP A 40 16.04 -4.58 6.95
N SER A 41 15.77 -3.26 6.95
CA SER A 41 14.43 -2.68 6.91
C SER A 41 13.91 -2.46 5.48
N VAL A 42 14.74 -2.66 4.45
CA VAL A 42 14.33 -2.58 3.06
C VAL A 42 13.39 -3.75 2.76
N PHE A 43 12.25 -3.47 2.14
CA PHE A 43 11.25 -4.49 1.85
C PHE A 43 11.85 -5.65 1.04
N GLY A 44 11.64 -6.88 1.53
CA GLY A 44 12.16 -8.14 0.97
C GLY A 44 13.63 -8.46 1.28
N ALA A 45 14.39 -7.54 1.90
CA ALA A 45 15.78 -7.79 2.29
C ALA A 45 15.94 -8.97 3.26
N SER A 46 14.96 -9.19 4.15
CA SER A 46 14.93 -10.34 5.06
C SER A 46 14.84 -11.70 4.33
N SER A 47 14.32 -11.72 3.10
CA SER A 47 14.21 -12.91 2.25
C SER A 47 15.53 -13.19 1.53
N HIS A 48 16.00 -12.24 0.70
CA HIS A 48 17.16 -12.47 -0.17
C HIS A 48 18.51 -12.14 0.48
N GLY A 49 18.55 -11.34 1.55
CA GLY A 49 19.76 -11.01 2.31
C GLY A 49 20.88 -10.40 1.45
N TYR A 50 20.51 -9.68 0.39
CA TYR A 50 21.42 -9.16 -0.64
C TYR A 50 22.35 -10.20 -1.29
N ARG A 51 21.91 -11.47 -1.33
CA ARG A 51 22.65 -12.56 -1.99
C ARG A 51 22.04 -12.91 -3.34
N LEU A 52 22.90 -13.19 -4.30
CA LEU A 52 22.55 -13.75 -5.61
C LEU A 52 23.14 -15.16 -5.75
N GLY A 53 22.59 -15.92 -6.68
CA GLY A 53 23.17 -17.15 -7.19
C GLY A 53 24.40 -16.87 -8.05
N SER A 54 24.99 -17.93 -8.58
CA SER A 54 26.18 -17.80 -9.43
C SER A 54 25.82 -17.17 -10.79
N PRO A 55 26.77 -16.47 -11.44
CA PRO A 55 26.56 -15.97 -12.80
C PRO A 55 26.25 -17.10 -13.79
N LEU A 56 25.34 -16.83 -14.71
CA LEU A 56 24.89 -17.77 -15.73
C LEU A 56 25.98 -17.93 -16.82
N PRO A 57 26.44 -19.15 -17.12
CA PRO A 57 27.39 -19.34 -18.22
C PRO A 57 26.82 -18.88 -19.55
N LEU A 58 27.61 -18.18 -20.38
CA LEU A 58 27.14 -17.63 -21.66
C LEU A 58 26.52 -18.67 -22.60
N HIS A 59 27.04 -19.90 -22.64
CA HIS A 59 26.46 -20.97 -23.45
C HIS A 59 25.06 -21.39 -22.98
N ARG A 60 24.75 -21.26 -21.67
CA ARG A 60 23.41 -21.50 -21.14
C ARG A 60 22.45 -20.37 -21.51
N LEU A 61 22.90 -19.11 -21.45
CA LEU A 61 22.12 -17.97 -21.94
C LEU A 61 21.73 -18.18 -23.41
N LEU A 62 22.69 -18.50 -24.28
CA LEU A 62 22.42 -18.73 -25.71
C LEU A 62 21.43 -19.88 -25.95
N ALA A 63 21.53 -20.95 -25.17
CA ALA A 63 20.58 -22.07 -25.26
C ALA A 63 19.15 -21.66 -24.85
N LEU A 64 19.00 -20.79 -23.84
CA LEU A 64 17.71 -20.26 -23.43
C LEU A 64 17.13 -19.32 -24.47
N GLU A 65 17.92 -18.37 -24.98
CA GLU A 65 17.50 -17.44 -26.04
C GLU A 65 17.09 -18.20 -27.31
N GLN A 66 17.81 -19.27 -27.65
CA GLN A 66 17.43 -20.16 -28.75
C GLN A 66 16.11 -20.89 -28.47
N ALA A 67 15.90 -21.40 -27.25
CA ALA A 67 14.67 -22.09 -26.87
C ALA A 67 13.46 -21.16 -26.84
N TRP A 68 13.66 -19.89 -26.49
CA TRP A 68 12.61 -18.86 -26.44
C TRP A 68 12.40 -18.13 -27.76
N GLY A 69 13.25 -18.38 -28.77
CA GLY A 69 13.13 -17.78 -30.09
C GLY A 69 13.46 -16.29 -30.17
N THR A 70 14.04 -15.70 -29.11
CA THR A 70 14.44 -14.28 -29.07
C THR A 70 15.63 -14.07 -28.13
N GLU A 71 16.42 -13.04 -28.41
CA GLU A 71 17.47 -12.59 -27.50
C GLU A 71 16.87 -11.76 -26.36
N LEU A 72 17.38 -11.96 -25.15
CA LEU A 72 17.04 -11.12 -24.00
C LEU A 72 17.64 -9.71 -24.15
N PRO A 73 17.04 -8.69 -23.51
CA PRO A 73 17.64 -7.37 -23.39
C PRO A 73 19.11 -7.45 -22.96
N ASP A 74 20.00 -6.74 -23.65
CA ASP A 74 21.44 -6.92 -23.48
C ASP A 74 21.87 -6.57 -22.06
N ASP A 75 21.22 -5.58 -21.45
CA ASP A 75 21.39 -5.20 -20.05
C ASP A 75 21.00 -6.34 -19.08
N PHE A 76 19.85 -6.99 -19.30
CA PHE A 76 19.42 -8.13 -18.47
C PHE A 76 20.29 -9.37 -18.71
N ALA A 77 20.66 -9.66 -19.96
CA ALA A 77 21.58 -10.74 -20.29
C ALA A 77 22.97 -10.52 -19.65
N ALA A 78 23.47 -9.28 -19.67
CA ALA A 78 24.70 -8.91 -18.99
C ALA A 78 24.57 -9.05 -17.48
N PHE A 79 23.41 -8.73 -16.89
CA PHE A 79 23.13 -9.00 -15.48
C PHE A 79 23.22 -10.49 -15.14
N LEU A 80 22.59 -11.36 -15.93
CA LEU A 80 22.60 -12.81 -15.68
C LEU A 80 24.01 -13.40 -15.78
N VAL A 81 24.77 -13.03 -16.82
CA VAL A 81 26.13 -13.55 -17.08
C VAL A 81 27.19 -12.90 -16.19
N GLY A 82 26.96 -11.64 -15.79
CA GLY A 82 27.89 -10.84 -15.01
C GLY A 82 27.61 -10.91 -13.51
N VAL A 83 26.39 -10.68 -13.05
CA VAL A 83 26.12 -10.55 -11.62
C VAL A 83 25.66 -11.87 -11.01
N GLY A 84 24.63 -12.50 -11.57
CA GLY A 84 24.03 -13.71 -11.00
C GLY A 84 22.63 -14.00 -11.53
N SER A 85 22.21 -15.25 -11.43
CA SER A 85 20.81 -15.69 -11.62
C SER A 85 20.27 -16.24 -10.31
N GLY A 86 19.07 -15.81 -9.92
CA GLY A 86 18.38 -16.32 -8.73
C GLY A 86 19.18 -16.12 -7.45
N GLY A 87 18.91 -16.95 -6.44
CA GLY A 87 19.56 -16.86 -5.14
C GLY A 87 18.92 -17.80 -4.11
N PRO A 88 19.43 -17.78 -2.87
CA PRO A 88 19.01 -18.74 -1.84
C PRO A 88 17.61 -18.49 -1.30
N ALA A 89 16.95 -17.39 -1.70
CA ALA A 89 15.66 -17.01 -1.17
C ALA A 89 14.50 -17.77 -1.83
N ARG A 90 13.35 -17.80 -1.15
CA ARG A 90 12.12 -18.38 -1.69
C ARG A 90 11.77 -17.82 -3.07
N TYR A 91 11.97 -16.52 -3.28
CA TYR A 91 11.63 -15.80 -4.51
C TYR A 91 12.87 -15.48 -5.37
N GLY A 92 14.02 -16.08 -5.09
CA GLY A 92 15.23 -15.95 -5.90
C GLY A 92 16.33 -15.10 -5.28
N GLY A 93 16.94 -14.24 -6.09
CA GLY A 93 18.13 -13.46 -5.79
C GLY A 93 17.86 -12.05 -5.31
N ALA A 94 18.92 -11.38 -4.86
CA ALA A 94 18.85 -9.99 -4.45
C ALA A 94 18.30 -9.09 -5.55
N GLY A 95 17.32 -8.26 -5.21
CA GLY A 95 16.73 -7.24 -6.05
C GLY A 95 15.65 -6.47 -5.28
N PRO A 96 15.06 -5.43 -5.88
CA PRO A 96 13.90 -4.76 -5.31
C PRO A 96 12.78 -5.74 -4.93
N TYR A 97 12.00 -5.37 -3.91
CA TYR A 97 10.90 -6.19 -3.40
C TYR A 97 11.35 -7.59 -2.98
N TYR A 98 10.63 -8.66 -3.35
CA TYR A 98 11.01 -10.01 -2.94
C TYR A 98 12.25 -10.57 -3.63
N GLY A 99 12.79 -9.83 -4.62
CA GLY A 99 13.98 -10.22 -5.37
C GLY A 99 13.66 -10.63 -6.81
N LEU A 100 14.70 -11.08 -7.51
CA LEU A 100 14.62 -11.52 -8.90
C LEU A 100 14.65 -13.04 -9.00
N TYR A 101 13.77 -13.62 -9.81
CA TYR A 101 13.69 -15.05 -10.01
C TYR A 101 14.99 -15.63 -10.57
N ASP A 102 15.19 -16.91 -10.27
CA ASP A 102 16.16 -17.71 -11.01
C ASP A 102 15.67 -17.92 -12.44
N VAL A 103 16.59 -17.87 -13.40
CA VAL A 103 16.32 -18.16 -14.81
C VAL A 103 15.58 -19.49 -15.01
N GLU A 104 15.84 -20.50 -14.16
CA GLU A 104 15.17 -21.81 -14.23
C GLU A 104 13.69 -21.76 -13.80
N ARG A 105 13.23 -20.65 -13.20
CA ARG A 105 11.82 -20.41 -12.88
C ARG A 105 11.09 -19.63 -13.96
N LEU A 106 11.82 -19.01 -14.89
CA LEU A 106 11.24 -18.23 -15.96
C LEU A 106 10.61 -19.20 -16.97
N LYS A 107 9.30 -19.08 -17.15
CA LYS A 107 8.50 -19.93 -18.05
C LYS A 107 7.68 -19.07 -19.01
N PRO A 108 8.33 -18.30 -19.90
CA PRO A 108 7.59 -17.56 -20.91
C PRO A 108 6.92 -18.51 -21.89
N ASP A 109 5.82 -18.06 -22.50
CA ASP A 109 5.29 -18.60 -23.74
C ASP A 109 6.18 -18.09 -24.90
N PRO A 110 6.99 -18.94 -25.56
CA PRO A 110 7.90 -18.50 -26.60
C PRO A 110 7.19 -17.79 -27.78
N ASP A 111 6.02 -18.29 -28.19
CA ASP A 111 5.29 -17.75 -29.35
C ASP A 111 4.75 -16.34 -29.07
N ARG A 112 4.51 -16.02 -27.79
CA ARG A 112 4.12 -14.68 -27.35
C ARG A 112 5.30 -13.80 -26.98
N LEU A 113 6.38 -14.35 -26.43
CA LEU A 113 7.56 -13.57 -26.03
C LEU A 113 8.23 -12.88 -27.23
N VAL A 114 8.22 -13.52 -28.40
CA VAL A 114 8.79 -12.94 -29.63
C VAL A 114 7.96 -11.78 -30.20
N GLN A 115 6.72 -11.61 -29.75
CA GLN A 115 5.83 -10.55 -30.23
C GLN A 115 6.12 -9.21 -29.51
N PRO A 116 5.88 -8.06 -30.15
CA PRO A 116 6.04 -6.78 -29.48
C PRO A 116 5.02 -6.61 -28.34
N SER A 117 5.52 -6.11 -27.21
CA SER A 117 4.70 -5.80 -26.03
C SER A 117 3.55 -4.83 -26.36
N ARG A 118 2.39 -5.08 -25.75
CA ARG A 118 1.22 -4.21 -25.85
C ARG A 118 1.25 -3.02 -24.90
N PHE A 119 2.10 -3.05 -23.88
CA PHE A 119 2.16 -1.98 -22.89
C PHE A 119 2.75 -0.71 -23.49
N LYS A 120 2.04 0.40 -23.30
CA LYS A 120 2.46 1.72 -23.75
C LYS A 120 2.87 2.56 -22.57
N TRP A 121 3.99 3.25 -22.69
CA TRP A 121 4.33 4.28 -21.73
C TRP A 121 3.33 5.43 -21.83
N ASN A 122 2.54 5.61 -20.77
CA ASN A 122 1.66 6.76 -20.64
C ASN A 122 2.11 7.58 -19.43
N SER A 123 2.69 8.76 -19.70
CA SER A 123 3.11 9.69 -18.65
C SER A 123 1.96 10.10 -17.74
N ALA A 124 0.70 10.13 -18.21
CA ALA A 124 -0.47 10.46 -17.41
C ALA A 124 -0.82 9.35 -16.39
N ALA A 125 -0.67 8.08 -16.79
CA ALA A 125 -1.00 6.90 -15.99
C ALA A 125 0.09 6.49 -14.98
N GLN A 126 1.22 7.21 -14.91
CA GLN A 126 2.29 6.96 -13.92
C GLN A 126 1.99 7.56 -12.54
N ASP A 127 0.73 7.65 -12.13
CA ASP A 127 0.36 8.09 -10.78
C ASP A 127 -0.63 7.09 -10.16
N TRP A 128 -0.13 6.23 -9.28
CA TRP A 128 -0.90 5.23 -8.55
C TRP A 128 -2.00 5.84 -7.66
N GLN A 129 -1.94 7.14 -7.39
CA GLN A 129 -2.95 7.86 -6.60
C GLN A 129 -3.98 8.58 -7.47
N SER A 130 -3.75 8.68 -8.78
CA SER A 130 -4.78 9.14 -9.69
C SER A 130 -5.74 8.00 -9.94
N GLU A 131 -7.04 8.22 -9.70
CA GLU A 131 -8.11 7.44 -10.32
C GLU A 131 -7.99 7.66 -11.83
N SER A 132 -7.01 7.01 -12.44
CA SER A 132 -6.65 7.19 -13.83
C SER A 132 -7.81 6.71 -14.69
N GLU A 133 -8.23 7.52 -15.66
CA GLU A 133 -9.12 7.11 -16.75
C GLU A 133 -8.56 5.90 -17.56
N SER A 134 -7.31 5.48 -17.31
CA SER A 134 -6.73 4.25 -17.86
C SER A 134 -7.02 2.99 -17.05
N ALA A 135 -7.66 3.09 -15.87
CA ALA A 135 -8.16 1.92 -15.16
C ALA A 135 -9.22 1.25 -16.07
N GLY A 136 -8.88 0.06 -16.58
CA GLY A 136 -9.70 -0.68 -17.56
C GLY A 136 -9.15 -0.71 -19.00
N GLU A 137 -8.10 0.04 -19.38
CA GLU A 137 -7.55 -0.02 -20.76
C GLU A 137 -7.04 -1.43 -21.12
N TYR A 138 -6.48 -2.11 -20.13
CA TYR A 138 -5.89 -3.44 -20.29
C TYR A 138 -6.69 -4.54 -19.57
N GLU A 139 -7.88 -4.20 -19.06
CA GLU A 139 -8.77 -5.19 -18.46
C GLU A 139 -9.44 -5.98 -19.58
N PRO A 140 -9.33 -7.32 -19.59
CA PRO A 140 -10.09 -8.15 -20.50
C PRO A 140 -11.60 -7.96 -20.26
N ASP A 141 -12.40 -8.21 -21.27
CA ASP A 141 -13.86 -8.13 -21.15
C ASP A 141 -14.37 -9.25 -20.23
N ASP A 142 -15.11 -8.87 -19.17
CA ASP A 142 -15.68 -9.79 -18.18
C ASP A 142 -16.79 -10.68 -18.75
N ASP A 143 -17.33 -10.34 -19.94
CA ASP A 143 -18.30 -11.17 -20.66
C ASP A 143 -17.65 -12.35 -21.42
N LEU A 144 -16.31 -12.45 -21.44
CA LEU A 144 -15.59 -13.58 -22.03
C LEU A 144 -15.79 -14.86 -21.21
N ASP A 145 -15.78 -16.01 -21.90
CA ASP A 145 -15.64 -17.29 -21.21
C ASP A 145 -14.22 -17.47 -20.65
N ASP A 146 -14.06 -18.41 -19.72
CA ASP A 146 -12.79 -18.63 -19.01
C ASP A 146 -11.60 -18.83 -19.97
N ASP A 147 -11.76 -19.61 -21.05
CA ASP A 147 -10.69 -19.90 -22.02
C ASP A 147 -10.31 -18.63 -22.82
N ALA A 148 -11.31 -17.86 -23.28
CA ALA A 148 -11.07 -16.63 -24.02
C ALA A 148 -10.49 -15.53 -23.12
N TYR A 149 -10.87 -15.50 -21.85
CA TYR A 149 -10.33 -14.59 -20.85
C TYR A 149 -8.84 -14.87 -20.59
N GLU A 150 -8.49 -16.14 -20.35
CA GLU A 150 -7.09 -16.57 -20.17
C GLU A 150 -6.24 -16.24 -21.41
N GLU A 151 -6.77 -16.47 -22.61
CA GLU A 151 -6.11 -16.12 -23.87
C GLU A 151 -5.88 -14.62 -24.02
N ALA A 152 -6.88 -13.79 -23.67
CA ALA A 152 -6.78 -12.34 -23.73
C ALA A 152 -5.73 -11.80 -22.75
N LEU A 153 -5.69 -12.32 -21.52
CA LEU A 153 -4.67 -11.96 -20.53
C LEU A 153 -3.28 -12.39 -20.98
N ALA A 154 -3.15 -13.57 -21.57
CA ALA A 154 -1.87 -14.04 -22.05
C ALA A 154 -1.37 -13.28 -23.30
N ASP A 155 -2.25 -12.89 -24.24
CA ASP A 155 -1.91 -11.97 -25.33
C ASP A 155 -1.50 -10.59 -24.81
N LEU A 156 -2.17 -10.10 -23.76
CA LEU A 156 -1.80 -8.83 -23.13
C LEU A 156 -0.36 -8.85 -22.59
N MET A 157 0.08 -9.98 -22.00
CA MET A 157 1.42 -10.17 -21.47
C MET A 157 2.50 -10.47 -22.52
N ARG A 158 2.14 -10.56 -23.81
CA ARG A 158 3.11 -10.86 -24.88
C ARG A 158 4.28 -9.87 -24.90
N GLY A 159 5.43 -10.33 -25.37
CA GLY A 159 6.66 -9.51 -25.39
C GLY A 159 7.24 -9.15 -24.02
N THR A 160 6.70 -9.69 -22.93
CA THR A 160 7.18 -9.45 -21.57
C THR A 160 7.61 -10.74 -20.88
N LEU A 161 8.48 -10.60 -19.88
CA LEU A 161 9.00 -11.70 -19.07
C LEU A 161 8.85 -11.35 -17.59
N GLU A 162 8.13 -12.17 -16.84
CA GLU A 162 8.01 -12.01 -15.39
C GLU A 162 9.33 -12.39 -14.71
N ILE A 163 10.04 -11.42 -14.13
CA ILE A 163 11.37 -11.61 -13.53
C ILE A 163 11.36 -11.54 -12.00
N GLY A 164 10.21 -11.30 -11.37
CA GLY A 164 10.08 -11.24 -9.91
C GLY A 164 8.69 -10.79 -9.48
N THR A 165 8.47 -10.71 -8.16
CA THR A 165 7.16 -10.35 -7.58
C THR A 165 7.28 -9.27 -6.50
N MET A 166 6.25 -8.42 -6.42
CA MET A 166 6.03 -7.49 -5.32
C MET A 166 5.13 -8.09 -4.22
N GLY A 167 4.53 -9.26 -4.46
CA GLY A 167 3.45 -9.82 -3.67
C GLY A 167 2.09 -9.21 -4.00
N CYS A 168 1.03 -9.67 -3.32
CA CYS A 168 -0.34 -9.14 -3.48
C CYS A 168 -0.80 -9.06 -4.95
N GLY A 169 -0.50 -10.08 -5.75
CA GLY A 169 -0.90 -10.14 -7.17
C GLY A 169 -0.19 -9.14 -8.08
N SER A 170 0.91 -8.53 -7.63
CA SER A 170 1.68 -7.55 -8.39
C SER A 170 3.06 -8.08 -8.79
N GLU A 171 3.40 -7.98 -10.07
CA GLU A 171 4.57 -8.62 -10.68
C GLU A 171 5.55 -7.63 -11.32
N LEU A 172 6.81 -8.07 -11.42
CA LEU A 172 7.91 -7.35 -12.06
C LEU A 172 8.11 -7.92 -13.47
N LEU A 173 7.67 -7.18 -14.49
CA LEU A 173 7.79 -7.57 -15.89
C LEU A 173 8.99 -6.87 -16.55
N LEU A 174 9.78 -7.61 -17.30
CA LEU A 174 10.79 -7.08 -18.22
C LEU A 174 10.22 -7.05 -19.64
N ILE A 175 10.30 -5.93 -20.34
CA ILE A 175 9.94 -5.87 -21.75
C ILE A 175 11.08 -6.49 -22.58
N VAL A 176 10.82 -7.62 -23.21
CA VAL A 176 11.81 -8.36 -24.03
C VAL A 176 11.74 -7.95 -25.49
N CYS A 177 10.53 -7.68 -25.99
CA CYS A 177 10.28 -7.31 -27.39
C CYS A 177 9.34 -6.09 -27.47
N GLY A 178 9.63 -5.13 -28.36
CA GLY A 178 8.82 -3.93 -28.57
C GLY A 178 9.56 -2.61 -28.31
N GLU A 179 8.82 -1.50 -28.30
CA GLU A 179 9.35 -0.12 -28.21
C GLU A 179 10.17 0.14 -26.94
N HIS A 180 9.77 -0.45 -25.81
CA HIS A 180 10.37 -0.21 -24.49
C HIS A 180 11.27 -1.37 -24.02
N ARG A 181 11.88 -2.09 -24.97
CA ARG A 181 12.77 -3.23 -24.69
C ARG A 181 13.84 -2.88 -23.65
N GLY A 182 14.00 -3.76 -22.65
CA GLY A 182 14.93 -3.62 -21.52
C GLY A 182 14.33 -2.93 -20.29
N ARG A 183 13.21 -2.21 -20.43
CA ARG A 183 12.59 -1.51 -19.30
C ARG A 183 11.77 -2.45 -18.42
N ILE A 184 11.72 -2.14 -17.11
CA ILE A 184 10.88 -2.82 -16.13
C ILE A 184 9.49 -2.17 -16.05
N VAL A 185 8.47 -3.00 -15.94
CA VAL A 185 7.07 -2.63 -15.71
C VAL A 185 6.57 -3.33 -14.47
N TYR A 186 5.92 -2.59 -13.58
CA TYR A 186 5.15 -3.15 -12.47
C TYR A 186 3.74 -3.39 -12.94
N TRP A 187 3.32 -4.65 -12.87
CA TRP A 187 1.98 -5.07 -13.27
C TRP A 187 1.16 -5.37 -12.03
N ASN A 188 -0.03 -4.78 -11.92
CA ASN A 188 -1.00 -5.17 -10.91
C ASN A 188 -2.16 -5.90 -11.61
N GLY A 189 -2.31 -7.20 -11.32
CA GLY A 189 -3.35 -8.03 -11.91
C GLY A 189 -4.77 -7.70 -11.44
N GLU A 190 -4.92 -7.01 -10.30
CA GLU A 190 -6.24 -6.61 -9.80
C GLU A 190 -6.77 -5.34 -10.48
N THR A 191 -5.88 -4.45 -10.90
CA THR A 191 -6.25 -3.16 -11.52
C THR A 191 -5.91 -3.08 -13.01
N TYR A 192 -5.39 -4.16 -13.58
CA TYR A 192 -4.93 -4.26 -14.97
C TYR A 192 -4.12 -3.05 -15.43
N THR A 193 -3.21 -2.54 -14.58
CA THR A 193 -2.49 -1.30 -14.85
C THR A 193 -0.98 -1.53 -14.89
N PRO A 194 -0.31 -1.29 -16.03
CA PRO A 194 1.15 -1.32 -16.11
C PRO A 194 1.74 0.01 -15.67
N PHE A 195 2.67 -0.03 -14.71
CA PHE A 195 3.48 1.11 -14.31
C PHE A 195 4.91 0.97 -14.82
N PHE A 196 5.39 1.94 -15.59
CA PHE A 196 6.74 1.93 -16.14
C PHE A 196 7.70 2.61 -15.17
N VAL A 197 8.75 1.90 -14.77
CA VAL A 197 9.80 2.51 -13.94
C VAL A 197 10.52 3.63 -14.72
N TYR A 198 11.11 4.58 -13.99
CA TYR A 198 11.80 5.72 -14.60
C TYR A 198 13.00 5.30 -15.46
N GLU A 199 13.74 4.28 -15.03
CA GLU A 199 14.92 3.79 -15.72
C GLU A 199 14.57 3.16 -17.07
N SER A 200 15.39 3.42 -18.09
CA SER A 200 15.18 2.92 -19.45
C SER A 200 15.57 1.45 -19.64
N ASN A 201 16.35 0.88 -18.72
CA ASN A 201 16.83 -0.50 -18.80
C ASN A 201 16.95 -1.14 -17.40
N MET A 202 17.09 -2.47 -17.36
CA MET A 202 17.09 -3.24 -16.12
C MET A 202 18.34 -2.98 -15.26
N LEU A 203 19.51 -2.78 -15.88
CA LEU A 203 20.75 -2.54 -15.13
C LEU A 203 20.74 -1.20 -14.40
N ASP A 204 20.24 -0.14 -15.03
CA ASP A 204 20.11 1.18 -14.41
C ASP A 204 19.11 1.12 -13.25
N TRP A 205 17.99 0.41 -13.44
CA TRP A 205 17.01 0.17 -12.39
C TRP A 205 17.61 -0.58 -11.21
N TYR A 206 18.38 -1.64 -11.47
CA TYR A 206 19.03 -2.44 -10.44
C TYR A 206 20.14 -1.69 -9.72
N GLU A 207 20.98 -0.96 -10.46
CA GLU A 207 22.08 -0.18 -9.90
C GLU A 207 21.55 0.96 -9.03
N ARG A 208 20.50 1.65 -9.48
CA ARG A 208 19.81 2.67 -8.69
C ARG A 208 19.27 2.12 -7.37
N TRP A 209 18.66 0.94 -7.37
CA TRP A 209 18.20 0.31 -6.13
C TRP A 209 19.34 0.15 -5.13
N LEU A 210 20.49 -0.37 -5.59
CA LEU A 210 21.65 -0.50 -4.73
C LEU A 210 22.17 0.84 -4.22
N ASP A 211 22.18 1.87 -5.06
CA ASP A 211 22.60 3.22 -4.65
C ASP A 211 21.68 3.78 -3.56
N GLU A 212 20.36 3.63 -3.71
CA GLU A 212 19.39 4.09 -2.72
C GLU A 212 19.49 3.33 -1.39
N VAL A 213 19.71 2.00 -1.45
CA VAL A 213 19.97 1.20 -0.24
C VAL A 213 21.25 1.67 0.44
N ILE A 214 22.34 1.85 -0.31
CA ILE A 214 23.63 2.28 0.23
C ILE A 214 23.53 3.68 0.83
N ALA A 215 22.75 4.57 0.22
CA ALA A 215 22.51 5.93 0.70
C ALA A 215 21.54 6.00 1.90
N GLY A 216 20.95 4.88 2.31
CA GLY A 216 20.01 4.81 3.44
C GLY A 216 18.68 5.48 3.13
N PHE A 217 18.25 5.48 1.86
CA PHE A 217 16.97 6.05 1.47
C PHE A 217 15.81 5.21 2.03
N LYS A 218 14.71 5.87 2.38
CA LYS A 218 13.43 5.23 2.67
C LYS A 218 12.82 4.73 1.37
N ILE A 219 13.05 3.46 1.07
CA ILE A 219 12.55 2.83 -0.15
C ILE A 219 11.14 2.31 0.10
N HIS A 220 10.17 2.90 -0.59
CA HIS A 220 8.78 2.48 -0.64
C HIS A 220 8.26 2.75 -2.05
N TRP A 221 7.68 1.75 -2.72
CA TRP A 221 7.38 1.79 -4.17
C TRP A 221 8.60 2.23 -4.99
N PHE A 222 9.68 1.44 -4.93
CA PHE A 222 10.93 1.72 -5.65
C PHE A 222 10.66 1.97 -7.14
N GLY A 223 11.41 2.87 -7.79
CA GLY A 223 11.27 3.12 -9.23
C GLY A 223 10.03 3.94 -9.63
N THR A 224 9.14 4.30 -8.70
CA THR A 224 7.93 5.11 -9.00
C THR A 224 8.12 6.61 -8.98
N THR A 225 9.29 7.08 -8.58
CA THR A 225 9.67 8.50 -8.58
C THR A 225 10.99 8.69 -9.33
N PRO A 226 11.34 9.89 -9.81
CA PRO A 226 12.63 10.14 -10.44
C PRO A 226 13.81 9.73 -9.54
N GLY A 227 14.87 9.18 -10.13
CA GLY A 227 16.13 8.91 -9.45
C GLY A 227 16.99 10.16 -9.29
N GLY A 228 18.21 9.98 -8.79
CA GLY A 228 19.21 11.05 -8.70
C GLY A 228 19.45 11.59 -7.28
N GLY A 229 20.46 12.45 -7.18
CA GLY A 229 20.84 13.12 -5.95
C GLY A 229 19.93 14.30 -5.60
N GLU A 230 20.07 14.82 -4.38
CA GLU A 230 19.25 15.93 -3.87
C GLU A 230 19.30 17.15 -4.81
N ALA A 231 20.49 17.53 -5.28
CA ALA A 231 20.67 18.70 -6.16
C ALA A 231 20.01 18.54 -7.54
N GLU A 232 20.02 17.33 -8.10
CA GLU A 232 19.40 17.02 -9.39
C GLU A 232 17.88 17.09 -9.27
N LEU A 233 17.32 16.47 -8.22
CA LEU A 233 15.89 16.51 -7.91
C LEU A 233 15.42 17.94 -7.58
N LEU A 234 16.22 18.71 -6.86
CA LEU A 234 15.90 20.11 -6.57
C LEU A 234 15.87 20.96 -7.85
N THR A 235 16.84 20.77 -8.75
CA THR A 235 16.87 21.42 -10.07
C THR A 235 15.61 21.05 -10.87
N LEU A 236 15.21 19.78 -10.83
CA LEU A 236 14.00 19.29 -11.49
C LEU A 236 12.73 19.95 -10.91
N ALA A 237 12.65 20.10 -9.59
CA ALA A 237 11.54 20.74 -8.91
C ALA A 237 11.42 22.25 -9.21
N GLN A 238 12.56 22.91 -9.43
CA GLN A 238 12.67 24.34 -9.75
C GLN A 238 12.47 24.64 -11.24
N SER A 239 12.55 23.64 -12.10
CA SER A 239 12.54 23.83 -13.55
C SER A 239 11.19 24.39 -14.04
N PRO A 240 11.19 25.32 -15.02
CA PRO A 240 9.96 25.75 -15.67
C PRO A 240 9.42 24.56 -16.48
N GLY A 241 8.34 23.95 -16.00
CA GLY A 241 7.81 22.73 -16.59
C GLY A 241 6.47 22.32 -15.97
N PRO A 242 5.90 21.20 -16.42
CA PRO A 242 4.62 20.71 -15.92
C PRO A 242 4.68 20.52 -14.40
N ALA A 243 3.63 20.96 -13.71
CA ALA A 243 3.55 20.85 -12.26
C ALA A 243 3.73 19.41 -11.75
N ARG A 244 3.36 18.40 -12.56
CA ARG A 244 3.55 16.98 -12.27
C ARG A 244 5.03 16.60 -12.12
N GLN A 245 5.87 17.05 -13.05
CA GLN A 245 7.30 16.74 -13.03
C GLN A 245 7.95 17.33 -11.77
N ARG A 246 7.56 18.57 -11.44
CA ARG A 246 8.03 19.27 -10.25
C ARG A 246 7.56 18.58 -8.96
N SER A 247 6.30 18.15 -8.91
CA SER A 247 5.75 17.45 -7.76
C SER A 247 6.35 16.06 -7.55
N GLU A 248 6.61 15.32 -8.63
CA GLU A 248 7.30 14.02 -8.56
C GLU A 248 8.74 14.17 -8.06
N ALA A 249 9.42 15.27 -8.40
CA ALA A 249 10.74 15.59 -7.85
C ALA A 249 10.68 15.88 -6.34
N LEU A 250 9.67 16.64 -5.88
CA LEU A 250 9.43 16.87 -4.44
C LEU A 250 9.10 15.58 -3.70
N LYS A 251 8.28 14.71 -4.30
CA LYS A 251 7.95 13.38 -3.77
C LYS A 251 9.20 12.50 -3.69
N ALA A 252 10.08 12.55 -4.70
CA ALA A 252 11.33 11.80 -4.71
C ALA A 252 12.26 12.18 -3.55
N LEU A 253 12.29 13.47 -3.16
CA LEU A 253 13.10 13.99 -2.05
C LEU A 253 12.68 13.44 -0.68
N LEU A 254 11.43 12.99 -0.49
CA LEU A 254 10.97 12.36 0.77
C LEU A 254 11.71 11.07 1.14
N ARG A 255 12.34 10.44 0.15
CA ARG A 255 13.09 9.20 0.36
C ARG A 255 14.42 9.45 1.07
N PHE A 256 14.93 10.67 1.05
CA PHE A 256 16.22 10.99 1.64
C PHE A 256 16.12 10.90 3.17
N PRO A 257 17.13 10.36 3.87
CA PRO A 257 17.11 10.32 5.33
C PRO A 257 17.19 11.74 5.93
N GLN A 258 17.89 12.65 5.25
CA GLN A 258 18.03 14.06 5.61
C GLN A 258 18.08 14.89 4.32
N LEU A 259 17.62 16.13 4.41
CA LEU A 259 17.65 17.08 3.31
C LEU A 259 18.52 18.29 3.67
N GLY A 260 19.22 18.81 2.67
CA GLY A 260 19.95 20.07 2.78
C GLY A 260 19.03 21.28 2.88
N GLU A 261 19.60 22.38 3.37
CA GLU A 261 18.92 23.67 3.49
C GLU A 261 18.30 24.17 2.18
N PRO A 262 18.94 24.03 0.99
CA PRO A 262 18.35 24.48 -0.26
C PRO A 262 17.02 23.80 -0.61
N ALA A 263 16.88 22.49 -0.32
CA ALA A 263 15.65 21.75 -0.57
C ALA A 263 14.53 22.20 0.39
N ILE A 264 14.87 22.42 1.67
CA ILE A 264 13.92 22.94 2.67
C ILE A 264 13.49 24.37 2.33
N ALA A 265 14.43 25.25 1.94
CA ALA A 265 14.14 26.61 1.54
C ALA A 265 13.19 26.66 0.33
N PHE A 266 13.44 25.82 -0.67
CA PHE A 266 12.54 25.70 -1.82
C PHE A 266 11.14 25.22 -1.39
N ALA A 267 11.05 24.17 -0.57
CA ALA A 267 9.75 23.67 -0.10
C ALA A 267 8.96 24.72 0.68
N LYS A 268 9.62 25.57 1.48
CA LYS A 268 8.99 26.70 2.18
C LYS A 268 8.36 27.73 1.25
N HIS A 269 8.88 27.90 0.04
CA HIS A 269 8.26 28.78 -0.98
C HIS A 269 7.19 28.02 -1.79
N ALA A 270 7.42 26.74 -2.07
CA ALA A 270 6.54 25.91 -2.89
C ALA A 270 5.21 25.55 -2.21
N VAL A 271 5.05 25.76 -0.91
CA VAL A 271 3.72 25.64 -0.25
C VAL A 271 2.71 26.66 -0.76
N ASP A 272 3.15 27.75 -1.39
CA ASP A 272 2.30 28.79 -2.00
C ASP A 272 2.28 28.70 -3.53
N ASP A 273 2.75 27.59 -4.11
CA ASP A 273 2.76 27.37 -5.57
C ASP A 273 1.35 27.39 -6.16
N GLU A 274 1.20 27.83 -7.41
CA GLU A 274 -0.12 27.85 -8.09
C GLU A 274 -0.71 26.44 -8.26
N ALA A 275 0.12 25.40 -8.37
CA ALA A 275 -0.32 24.03 -8.57
C ALA A 275 -0.50 23.25 -7.25
N ASP A 276 -1.71 22.72 -7.04
CA ASP A 276 -2.11 21.97 -5.83
C ASP A 276 -1.18 20.81 -5.48
N GLN A 277 -0.77 20.02 -6.48
CA GLN A 277 0.14 18.89 -6.30
C GLN A 277 1.53 19.33 -5.82
N VAL A 278 2.03 20.48 -6.28
CA VAL A 278 3.31 21.02 -5.83
C VAL A 278 3.19 21.48 -4.37
N ARG A 279 2.12 22.22 -4.04
CA ARG A 279 1.85 22.63 -2.64
C ARG A 279 1.76 21.42 -1.70
N TYR A 280 1.05 20.37 -2.13
CA TYR A 280 0.88 19.14 -1.36
C TYR A 280 2.22 18.48 -1.04
N TRP A 281 3.06 18.22 -2.06
CA TRP A 281 4.34 17.55 -1.84
C TRP A 281 5.37 18.46 -1.14
N ALA A 282 5.30 19.77 -1.33
CA ALA A 282 6.10 20.73 -0.56
C ALA A 282 5.75 20.68 0.94
N LEU A 283 4.46 20.73 1.28
CA LEU A 283 4.02 20.62 2.68
C LEU A 283 4.33 19.25 3.26
N THR A 284 4.23 18.18 2.47
CA THR A 284 4.62 16.82 2.87
C THR A 284 6.11 16.75 3.20
N LEU A 285 6.97 17.37 2.38
CA LEU A 285 8.42 17.46 2.60
C LEU A 285 8.74 18.17 3.92
N LEU A 286 8.08 19.32 4.16
CA LEU A 286 8.25 20.07 5.40
C LEU A 286 7.74 19.27 6.61
N ALA A 287 6.61 18.56 6.49
CA ALA A 287 6.10 17.72 7.57
C ALA A 287 7.09 16.60 7.94
N ALA A 288 7.78 16.04 6.95
CA ALA A 288 8.76 14.96 7.14
C ALA A 288 10.12 15.46 7.66
N HIS A 289 10.60 16.63 7.20
CA HIS A 289 11.99 17.06 7.38
C HIS A 289 12.18 18.42 8.10
N ALA A 290 11.17 19.26 8.16
CA ALA A 290 11.25 20.61 8.73
C ALA A 290 9.98 20.96 9.55
N PRO A 291 9.72 20.20 10.63
CA PRO A 291 8.48 20.23 11.40
C PRO A 291 8.12 21.62 11.96
N GLU A 292 9.11 22.44 12.26
CA GLU A 292 8.97 23.80 12.77
C GLU A 292 8.26 24.74 11.79
N TYR A 293 8.33 24.47 10.49
CA TYR A 293 7.60 25.21 9.45
C TYR A 293 6.26 24.57 9.11
N ALA A 294 6.19 23.23 9.14
CA ALA A 294 4.97 22.52 8.82
C ALA A 294 3.89 22.66 9.90
N ASP A 295 4.25 22.64 11.19
CA ASP A 295 3.26 22.64 12.28
C ASP A 295 2.31 23.83 12.28
N PRO A 296 2.77 25.08 12.12
CA PRO A 296 1.87 26.23 12.01
C PRO A 296 0.90 26.12 10.82
N LEU A 297 1.39 25.67 9.65
CA LEU A 297 0.58 25.49 8.45
C LEU A 297 -0.46 24.39 8.65
N LEU A 298 -0.07 23.24 9.20
CA LEU A 298 -0.99 22.15 9.50
C LEU A 298 -2.10 22.59 10.46
N ARG A 299 -1.77 23.37 11.50
CA ARG A 299 -2.78 23.95 12.42
C ARG A 299 -3.75 24.90 11.73
N GLN A 300 -3.26 25.70 10.78
CA GLN A 300 -4.09 26.58 9.98
C GLN A 300 -5.02 25.76 9.07
N HIS A 301 -4.47 24.75 8.38
CA HIS A 301 -5.23 23.88 7.50
C HIS A 301 -6.33 23.09 8.23
N LEU A 302 -6.09 22.65 9.47
CA LEU A 302 -7.12 22.01 10.32
C LEU A 302 -8.34 22.90 10.60
N ARG A 303 -8.21 24.22 10.48
CA ARG A 303 -9.28 25.20 10.67
C ARG A 303 -9.82 25.76 9.35
N SER A 304 -9.38 25.22 8.22
CA SER A 304 -9.80 25.70 6.91
C SER A 304 -11.23 25.29 6.60
N GLU A 305 -11.97 26.19 5.95
CA GLU A 305 -13.26 25.87 5.34
C GLU A 305 -13.12 24.84 4.20
N GLN A 306 -11.92 24.72 3.60
CA GLN A 306 -11.66 23.78 2.52
C GLN A 306 -11.41 22.36 3.06
N THR A 307 -12.31 21.44 2.73
CA THR A 307 -12.20 20.01 3.11
C THR A 307 -10.86 19.41 2.70
N GLN A 308 -10.37 19.69 1.49
CA GLN A 308 -9.09 19.16 1.01
C GLN A 308 -7.92 19.58 1.91
N GLN A 309 -7.90 20.82 2.40
CA GLN A 309 -6.85 21.29 3.30
C GLN A 309 -6.91 20.59 4.66
N ARG A 310 -8.12 20.43 5.24
CA ARG A 310 -8.32 19.68 6.50
C ARG A 310 -7.86 18.23 6.33
N ARG A 311 -8.28 17.58 5.25
CA ARG A 311 -7.92 16.20 4.88
C ARG A 311 -6.41 16.01 4.75
N THR A 312 -5.75 16.89 3.99
CA THR A 312 -4.28 16.88 3.87
C THR A 312 -3.63 17.04 5.25
N ALA A 313 -4.10 17.96 6.07
CA ALA A 313 -3.51 18.19 7.39
C ALA A 313 -3.59 16.97 8.30
N VAL A 314 -4.77 16.34 8.46
CA VAL A 314 -4.90 15.14 9.31
C VAL A 314 -4.06 13.97 8.80
N LYS A 315 -3.96 13.79 7.48
CA LYS A 315 -3.13 12.76 6.84
C LYS A 315 -1.64 12.97 7.12
N LEU A 316 -1.13 14.19 6.89
CA LEU A 316 0.26 14.52 7.14
C LEU A 316 0.62 14.45 8.63
N ILE A 317 -0.31 14.85 9.51
CA ILE A 317 -0.10 14.69 10.95
C ILE A 317 -0.02 13.21 11.32
N HIS A 318 -0.91 12.38 10.80
CA HIS A 318 -0.90 10.94 11.06
C HIS A 318 0.38 10.26 10.56
N TRP A 319 0.83 10.53 9.33
CA TRP A 319 1.97 9.82 8.76
C TRP A 319 3.33 10.33 9.24
N TYR A 320 3.50 11.65 9.36
CA TYR A 320 4.81 12.25 9.65
C TYR A 320 4.92 12.79 11.07
N ARG A 321 3.78 13.17 11.68
CA ARG A 321 3.76 13.86 12.98
C ARG A 321 3.04 13.09 14.08
N ALA A 322 2.88 11.77 13.93
CA ALA A 322 2.20 10.92 14.92
C ALA A 322 2.79 11.08 16.34
N GLN A 323 4.12 11.12 16.47
CA GLN A 323 4.79 11.30 17.76
C GLN A 323 4.52 12.68 18.40
N ALA A 324 4.17 13.67 17.59
CA ALA A 324 3.80 15.02 18.01
C ALA A 324 2.28 15.25 17.98
N ALA A 325 1.45 14.21 17.84
CA ALA A 325 0.00 14.34 17.67
C ALA A 325 -0.68 15.18 18.77
N ARG A 326 -0.16 15.13 20.01
CA ARG A 326 -0.63 15.96 21.14
C ARG A 326 -0.65 17.45 20.84
N ASN A 327 0.27 17.92 20.01
CA ASN A 327 0.34 19.33 19.62
C ASN A 327 -0.94 19.75 18.89
N PHE A 328 -1.61 18.86 18.16
CA PHE A 328 -2.79 19.15 17.34
C PHE A 328 -4.12 18.83 18.05
N ALA A 329 -4.06 18.12 19.17
CA ALA A 329 -5.22 17.53 19.84
C ALA A 329 -6.29 18.56 20.25
N GLU A 330 -5.90 19.74 20.73
CA GLU A 330 -6.86 20.79 21.09
C GLU A 330 -7.72 21.21 19.89
N THR A 331 -7.11 21.38 18.72
CA THR A 331 -7.84 21.77 17.51
C THR A 331 -8.78 20.64 17.08
N LEU A 332 -8.26 19.42 17.02
CA LEU A 332 -9.02 18.25 16.57
C LEU A 332 -10.17 17.87 17.52
N GLN A 333 -10.02 18.07 18.83
CA GLN A 333 -11.12 17.86 19.78
C GLN A 333 -12.29 18.81 19.52
N THR A 334 -12.04 19.99 18.95
CA THR A 334 -13.11 20.93 18.61
C THR A 334 -13.71 20.68 17.21
N THR A 335 -12.94 20.12 16.28
CA THR A 335 -13.36 19.98 14.87
C THR A 335 -13.85 18.58 14.52
N VAL A 336 -13.16 17.52 14.94
CA VAL A 336 -13.47 16.12 14.56
C VAL A 336 -14.91 15.70 14.91
N PRO A 337 -15.50 16.05 16.07
CA PRO A 337 -16.87 15.65 16.38
C PRO A 337 -17.93 16.15 15.39
N TRP A 338 -17.60 17.19 14.61
CA TRP A 338 -18.51 17.86 13.68
C TRP A 338 -18.05 17.74 12.22
N GLU A 339 -16.98 16.99 11.94
CA GLU A 339 -16.48 16.82 10.58
C GLU A 339 -17.48 16.00 9.75
N THR A 340 -17.67 16.43 8.50
CA THR A 340 -18.63 15.82 7.57
C THR A 340 -17.95 15.02 6.47
N ASP A 341 -16.65 15.25 6.26
CA ASP A 341 -15.83 14.46 5.35
C ASP A 341 -15.35 13.18 6.04
N GLU A 342 -15.75 12.02 5.52
CA GLU A 342 -15.44 10.71 6.12
C GLU A 342 -13.94 10.48 6.30
N GLU A 343 -13.15 10.79 5.28
CA GLU A 343 -11.71 10.55 5.32
C GLU A 343 -11.02 11.48 6.32
N THR A 344 -11.41 12.76 6.33
CA THR A 344 -10.91 13.73 7.32
C THR A 344 -11.28 13.32 8.74
N PHE A 345 -12.52 12.85 8.95
CA PHE A 345 -12.98 12.33 10.23
C PHE A 345 -12.13 11.13 10.68
N ARG A 346 -11.96 10.14 9.80
CA ARG A 346 -11.22 8.90 10.08
C ARG A 346 -9.74 9.17 10.41
N PHE A 347 -9.05 9.99 9.65
CA PHE A 347 -7.66 10.34 9.99
C PHE A 347 -7.58 11.25 11.23
N GLY A 348 -8.56 12.13 11.43
CA GLY A 348 -8.66 12.96 12.63
C GLY A 348 -8.75 12.11 13.91
N THR A 349 -9.54 11.05 13.91
CA THR A 349 -9.64 10.12 15.04
C THR A 349 -8.34 9.34 15.29
N TYR A 350 -7.60 8.96 14.23
CA TYR A 350 -6.28 8.32 14.37
C TYR A 350 -5.25 9.25 15.02
N VAL A 351 -5.29 10.54 14.68
CA VAL A 351 -4.42 11.54 15.30
C VAL A 351 -4.79 11.74 16.77
N LEU A 352 -6.08 11.83 17.09
CA LEU A 352 -6.55 11.94 18.48
C LEU A 352 -6.16 10.72 19.33
N GLU A 353 -6.25 9.51 18.76
CA GLU A 353 -5.77 8.28 19.39
C GLU A 353 -4.26 8.33 19.66
N SER A 354 -3.47 8.74 18.66
CA SER A 354 -2.02 8.92 18.82
C SER A 354 -1.67 9.98 19.86
N ALA A 355 -2.53 10.99 20.04
CA ALA A 355 -2.41 11.99 21.10
C ALA A 355 -2.78 11.46 22.49
N GLY A 356 -3.45 10.30 22.57
CA GLY A 356 -3.96 9.71 23.81
C GLY A 356 -5.26 10.35 24.31
N VAL A 357 -6.08 10.89 23.39
CA VAL A 357 -7.38 11.48 23.73
C VAL A 357 -8.42 10.37 23.91
N GLU A 358 -9.22 10.48 24.98
CA GLU A 358 -10.32 9.57 25.28
C GLU A 358 -11.46 9.76 24.25
N PRO A 359 -11.76 8.75 23.39
CA PRO A 359 -12.58 8.96 22.21
C PRO A 359 -14.08 9.05 22.51
N LEU A 360 -14.59 8.33 23.50
CA LEU A 360 -16.04 8.11 23.60
C LEU A 360 -16.86 9.39 23.87
N PRO A 361 -16.63 10.17 24.95
CA PRO A 361 -17.36 11.42 25.15
C PRO A 361 -17.20 12.41 24.00
N LEU A 362 -16.04 12.37 23.33
CA LEU A 362 -15.71 13.26 22.24
C LEU A 362 -16.51 12.95 20.96
N LEU A 363 -16.72 11.67 20.67
CA LEU A 363 -17.31 11.21 19.40
C LEU A 363 -18.82 10.99 19.45
N LEU A 364 -19.48 11.20 20.60
CA LEU A 364 -20.94 11.12 20.71
C LEU A 364 -21.69 11.98 19.68
N PRO A 365 -21.27 13.23 19.34
CA PRO A 365 -21.95 13.97 18.28
C PRO A 365 -21.94 13.26 16.93
N ALA A 366 -20.84 12.57 16.59
CA ALA A 366 -20.66 11.85 15.33
C ALA A 366 -21.52 10.57 15.24
N PHE A 367 -22.04 10.06 16.36
CA PHE A 367 -23.02 8.96 16.36
C PHE A 367 -24.33 9.36 15.69
N ARG A 368 -24.60 10.67 15.57
CA ARG A 368 -25.79 11.24 14.92
C ARG A 368 -25.50 11.83 13.54
N SER A 369 -24.32 11.55 12.98
CA SER A 369 -23.95 12.03 11.64
C SER A 369 -24.93 11.50 10.59
N PRO A 370 -25.33 12.31 9.60
CA PRO A 370 -26.11 11.83 8.47
C PRO A 370 -25.38 10.75 7.67
N ALA A 371 -24.03 10.77 7.66
CA ALA A 371 -23.21 9.81 6.93
C ALA A 371 -23.00 8.52 7.76
N ALA A 372 -23.45 7.38 7.21
CA ALA A 372 -23.32 6.07 7.85
C ALA A 372 -21.86 5.69 8.15
N ASP A 373 -20.93 6.00 7.25
CA ASP A 373 -19.51 5.69 7.42
C ASP A 373 -18.85 6.48 8.54
N ILE A 374 -19.30 7.72 8.79
CA ILE A 374 -18.86 8.50 9.95
C ILE A 374 -19.41 7.88 11.24
N ARG A 375 -20.70 7.52 11.29
CA ARG A 375 -21.27 6.85 12.48
C ARG A 375 -20.51 5.55 12.78
N LYS A 376 -20.31 4.71 11.77
CA LYS A 376 -19.53 3.47 11.85
C LYS A 376 -18.12 3.72 12.39
N SER A 377 -17.38 4.67 11.80
CA SER A 377 -16.02 5.03 12.24
C SER A 377 -16.00 5.57 13.67
N ALA A 378 -16.97 6.40 14.04
CA ALA A 378 -17.10 6.97 15.38
C ALA A 378 -17.32 5.88 16.44
N ILE A 379 -18.26 4.97 16.18
CA ILE A 379 -18.63 3.86 17.07
C ILE A 379 -17.46 2.87 17.19
N TRP A 380 -16.79 2.56 16.09
CA TRP A 380 -15.61 1.70 16.10
C TRP A 380 -14.50 2.28 16.99
N GLN A 381 -14.21 3.58 16.84
CA GLN A 381 -13.19 4.25 17.65
C GLN A 381 -13.62 4.34 19.12
N ALA A 382 -14.88 4.65 19.39
CA ALA A 382 -15.48 4.61 20.72
C ALA A 382 -15.37 3.22 21.39
N GLY A 383 -15.40 2.14 20.60
CA GLY A 383 -15.21 0.76 21.05
C GLY A 383 -13.89 0.50 21.78
N LYS A 384 -12.86 1.32 21.52
CA LYS A 384 -11.54 1.26 22.18
C LYS A 384 -11.54 1.91 23.58
N SER A 385 -12.58 2.67 23.92
CA SER A 385 -12.71 3.32 25.22
C SER A 385 -12.87 2.31 26.35
N ARG A 386 -12.30 2.62 27.52
CA ARG A 386 -12.58 1.89 28.77
C ARG A 386 -13.86 2.37 29.47
N ARG A 387 -14.45 3.48 28.99
CA ARG A 387 -15.60 4.14 29.61
C ARG A 387 -16.94 3.73 29.02
N LYS A 388 -16.98 2.73 28.13
CA LYS A 388 -18.21 2.28 27.43
C LYS A 388 -19.38 2.01 28.37
N ALA A 389 -19.13 1.48 29.56
CA ALA A 389 -20.16 1.24 30.57
C ALA A 389 -20.88 2.52 31.04
N ASP A 390 -20.22 3.68 30.99
CA ASP A 390 -20.79 4.98 31.35
C ASP A 390 -21.80 5.47 30.29
N TYR A 391 -21.74 4.96 29.05
CA TYR A 391 -22.48 5.45 27.88
C TYR A 391 -23.33 4.37 27.21
N VAL A 392 -23.78 3.37 27.98
CA VAL A 392 -24.58 2.25 27.45
C VAL A 392 -25.83 2.72 26.71
N GLU A 393 -26.48 3.79 27.20
CA GLU A 393 -27.69 4.33 26.56
C GLU A 393 -27.43 4.84 25.14
N ASP A 394 -26.25 5.44 24.88
CA ASP A 394 -25.89 5.90 23.54
C ASP A 394 -25.72 4.73 22.56
N PHE A 395 -25.19 3.58 23.02
CA PHE A 395 -25.14 2.38 22.20
C PHE A 395 -26.52 1.72 22.04
N VAL A 396 -27.37 1.76 23.07
CA VAL A 396 -28.76 1.27 22.98
C VAL A 396 -29.53 2.04 21.93
N ASP A 397 -29.42 3.37 21.90
CA ASP A 397 -30.05 4.23 20.90
C ASP A 397 -29.66 3.80 19.47
N ILE A 398 -28.38 3.57 19.22
CA ILE A 398 -27.89 3.06 17.92
C ILE A 398 -28.49 1.71 17.57
N LEU A 399 -28.49 0.74 18.50
CA LEU A 399 -29.00 -0.60 18.25
C LEU A 399 -30.51 -0.62 17.95
N LEU A 400 -31.27 0.31 18.53
CA LEU A 400 -32.72 0.39 18.37
C LEU A 400 -33.15 1.24 17.17
N HIS A 401 -32.36 2.24 16.79
CA HIS A 401 -32.84 3.32 15.92
C HIS A 401 -31.97 3.62 14.71
N ASP A 402 -30.71 3.17 14.66
CA ASP A 402 -29.89 3.41 13.47
C ASP A 402 -30.44 2.59 12.29
N PRO A 403 -30.69 3.20 11.12
CA PRO A 403 -31.25 2.48 9.98
C PRO A 403 -30.26 1.48 9.37
N GLU A 404 -28.96 1.70 9.53
CA GLU A 404 -27.92 0.95 8.82
C GLU A 404 -27.44 -0.30 9.58
N THR A 405 -27.60 -1.48 8.98
CA THR A 405 -27.23 -2.77 9.58
C THR A 405 -25.78 -2.82 10.03
N TYR A 406 -24.84 -2.32 9.21
CA TYR A 406 -23.42 -2.34 9.56
C TYR A 406 -23.05 -1.36 10.67
N VAL A 407 -23.82 -0.28 10.85
CA VAL A 407 -23.63 0.62 12.00
C VAL A 407 -24.07 -0.08 13.28
N ARG A 408 -25.22 -0.77 13.27
CA ARG A 408 -25.67 -1.61 14.39
C ARG A 408 -24.68 -2.74 14.70
N LEU A 409 -24.16 -3.43 13.68
CA LEU A 409 -23.12 -4.46 13.84
C LEU A 409 -21.88 -3.90 14.55
N THR A 410 -21.41 -2.73 14.11
CA THR A 410 -20.24 -2.06 14.69
C THR A 410 -20.48 -1.67 16.15
N ALA A 411 -21.70 -1.27 16.51
CA ALA A 411 -22.08 -1.01 17.91
C ALA A 411 -22.02 -2.28 18.78
N ILE A 412 -22.52 -3.42 18.29
CA ILE A 412 -22.41 -4.72 18.99
C ILE A 412 -20.94 -5.09 19.21
N GLN A 413 -20.10 -4.89 18.20
CA GLN A 413 -18.66 -5.14 18.28
C GLN A 413 -17.95 -4.21 19.26
N ALA A 414 -18.30 -2.92 19.25
CA ALA A 414 -17.75 -1.92 20.15
C ALA A 414 -18.05 -2.23 21.63
N LEU A 415 -19.18 -2.86 21.94
CA LEU A 415 -19.61 -3.24 23.29
C LEU A 415 -18.85 -4.43 23.92
N ASP A 416 -17.74 -4.88 23.32
CA ASP A 416 -16.88 -5.90 23.91
C ASP A 416 -16.46 -5.54 25.35
N GLY A 417 -16.66 -6.46 26.28
CA GLY A 417 -16.33 -6.28 27.70
C GLY A 417 -17.38 -5.50 28.51
N VAL A 418 -18.57 -5.25 27.96
CA VAL A 418 -19.65 -4.50 28.63
C VAL A 418 -20.89 -5.39 28.85
N PRO A 419 -20.90 -6.29 29.85
CA PRO A 419 -22.06 -7.14 30.15
C PRO A 419 -23.13 -6.39 30.96
N ASP A 420 -23.67 -5.30 30.42
CA ASP A 420 -24.71 -4.49 31.06
C ASP A 420 -26.11 -5.03 30.73
N LEU A 421 -26.97 -5.23 31.74
CA LEU A 421 -28.31 -5.79 31.55
C LEU A 421 -29.23 -4.88 30.71
N ARG A 422 -28.94 -3.58 30.65
CA ARG A 422 -29.68 -2.61 29.82
C ARG A 422 -29.54 -2.86 28.31
N LEU A 423 -28.52 -3.61 27.90
CA LEU A 423 -28.31 -3.99 26.49
C LEU A 423 -29.21 -5.14 26.04
N LEU A 424 -29.75 -5.94 26.97
CA LEU A 424 -30.49 -7.16 26.62
C LEU A 424 -31.75 -6.88 25.77
N PRO A 425 -32.57 -5.85 26.07
CA PRO A 425 -33.70 -5.51 25.20
C PRO A 425 -33.28 -5.06 23.80
N ALA A 426 -32.16 -4.32 23.68
CA ALA A 426 -31.64 -3.90 22.39
C ALA A 426 -31.11 -5.09 21.57
N TYR A 427 -30.45 -6.05 22.22
CA TYR A 427 -30.05 -7.30 21.58
C TYR A 427 -31.25 -8.13 21.12
N GLU A 428 -32.33 -8.21 21.91
CA GLU A 428 -33.56 -8.88 21.48
C GLU A 428 -34.12 -8.22 20.22
N HIS A 429 -34.25 -6.88 20.22
CA HIS A 429 -34.76 -6.12 19.09
C HIS A 429 -33.96 -6.38 17.80
N VAL A 430 -32.64 -6.36 17.88
CA VAL A 430 -31.77 -6.64 16.72
C VAL A 430 -31.92 -8.11 16.27
N LEU A 431 -32.05 -9.06 17.20
CA LEU A 431 -32.25 -10.48 16.86
C LEU A 431 -33.62 -10.76 16.20
N GLU A 432 -34.65 -9.99 16.53
CA GLU A 432 -35.97 -10.08 15.89
C GLU A 432 -35.93 -9.58 14.44
N GLN A 433 -35.13 -8.56 14.16
CA GLN A 433 -34.92 -8.02 12.81
C GLN A 433 -34.02 -8.92 11.95
N HIS A 434 -33.14 -9.70 12.58
CA HIS A 434 -32.19 -10.58 11.92
C HIS A 434 -32.42 -12.04 12.34
N PRO A 435 -33.43 -12.74 11.77
CA PRO A 435 -33.77 -14.12 12.14
C PRO A 435 -32.72 -15.14 11.69
N THR A 436 -32.02 -14.87 10.60
CA THR A 436 -30.83 -15.61 10.12
C THR A 436 -29.55 -14.88 10.55
N ASP A 437 -28.40 -15.55 10.50
CA ASP A 437 -27.11 -14.91 10.77
C ASP A 437 -26.54 -14.21 9.52
N GLU A 438 -27.42 -13.67 8.69
CA GLU A 438 -27.04 -12.81 7.57
C GLU A 438 -26.43 -11.52 8.13
N HIS A 439 -25.26 -11.14 7.61
CA HIS A 439 -24.43 -10.03 8.11
C HIS A 439 -23.79 -10.22 9.50
N ASP A 440 -23.62 -11.47 9.96
CA ASP A 440 -22.92 -11.84 11.21
C ASP A 440 -23.50 -11.23 12.51
N ILE A 441 -24.72 -10.68 12.45
CA ILE A 441 -25.35 -9.98 13.58
C ILE A 441 -25.63 -10.94 14.73
N ARG A 442 -26.27 -12.09 14.46
CA ARG A 442 -26.65 -13.05 15.53
C ARG A 442 -25.40 -13.64 16.17
N GLY A 443 -24.38 -13.96 15.37
CA GLY A 443 -23.08 -14.43 15.83
C GLY A 443 -22.40 -13.44 16.76
N ASN A 444 -22.40 -12.15 16.42
CA ASN A 444 -21.82 -11.09 17.25
C ASN A 444 -22.63 -10.86 18.54
N VAL A 445 -23.97 -10.86 18.49
CA VAL A 445 -24.82 -10.78 19.70
C VAL A 445 -24.56 -11.98 20.61
N ARG A 446 -24.53 -13.20 20.05
CA ARG A 446 -24.19 -14.42 20.80
C ARG A 446 -22.82 -14.30 21.47
N HIS A 447 -21.83 -13.76 20.76
CA HIS A 447 -20.51 -13.54 21.31
C HIS A 447 -20.50 -12.52 22.45
N ARG A 448 -21.32 -11.46 22.40
CA ARG A 448 -21.53 -10.53 23.54
C ARG A 448 -22.24 -11.19 24.72
N LEU A 449 -23.27 -11.98 24.46
CA LEU A 449 -24.01 -12.71 25.51
C LEU A 449 -23.12 -13.68 26.31
N LYS A 450 -22.03 -14.19 25.72
CA LYS A 450 -21.02 -14.98 26.46
C LYS A 450 -20.43 -14.22 27.66
N GLN A 451 -20.40 -12.89 27.63
CA GLN A 451 -19.77 -12.11 28.69
C GLN A 451 -20.66 -11.98 29.94
N TYR A 452 -21.94 -12.33 29.83
CA TYR A 452 -22.89 -12.32 30.94
C TYR A 452 -22.68 -13.55 31.83
N ARG A 453 -22.62 -13.31 33.13
CA ARG A 453 -22.30 -14.34 34.14
C ARG A 453 -23.56 -14.99 34.72
N PHE A 454 -24.37 -15.60 33.87
CA PHE A 454 -25.45 -16.49 34.30
C PHE A 454 -24.92 -17.91 34.48
N HIS A 455 -25.10 -18.48 35.68
CA HIS A 455 -24.52 -19.78 36.06
C HIS A 455 -25.57 -20.89 36.19
N THR A 456 -26.86 -20.55 36.11
CA THR A 456 -27.98 -21.49 36.23
C THR A 456 -29.18 -20.97 35.42
N HIS A 457 -30.02 -21.87 34.90
CA HIS A 457 -31.29 -21.49 34.25
C HIS A 457 -32.14 -20.58 35.14
N LYS A 458 -32.22 -20.88 36.44
CA LYS A 458 -32.97 -20.07 37.42
C LYS A 458 -32.45 -18.63 37.55
N LYS A 459 -31.14 -18.39 37.34
CA LYS A 459 -30.57 -17.04 37.32
C LYS A 459 -30.92 -16.31 36.01
N ILE A 460 -30.95 -17.01 34.88
CA ILE A 460 -31.41 -16.44 33.60
C ILE A 460 -32.88 -16.03 33.72
N GLU A 461 -33.75 -16.92 34.21
CA GLU A 461 -35.20 -16.67 34.35
C GLU A 461 -35.53 -15.49 35.27
N ARG A 462 -34.71 -15.28 36.31
CA ARG A 462 -34.88 -14.16 37.25
C ARG A 462 -34.27 -12.85 36.76
N GLY A 463 -33.18 -12.93 35.99
CA GLY A 463 -32.37 -11.76 35.61
C GLY A 463 -32.64 -11.21 34.21
N VAL A 464 -33.28 -11.98 33.34
CA VAL A 464 -33.64 -11.59 31.97
C VAL A 464 -35.16 -11.63 31.83
N PRO A 465 -35.85 -10.56 31.39
CA PRO A 465 -37.31 -10.55 31.21
C PRO A 465 -37.83 -11.66 30.26
N ALA A 466 -39.09 -12.05 30.41
CA ALA A 466 -39.67 -13.22 29.72
C ALA A 466 -39.98 -12.99 28.24
N GLU A 467 -40.24 -11.74 27.91
CA GLU A 467 -40.41 -11.21 26.56
C GLU A 467 -39.14 -11.29 25.71
N LEU A 468 -37.94 -11.39 26.31
CA LEU A 468 -36.68 -11.48 25.57
C LEU A 468 -36.39 -12.93 25.15
N THR A 469 -37.21 -13.45 24.24
CA THR A 469 -37.25 -14.87 23.86
C THR A 469 -35.95 -15.36 23.21
N ASN A 470 -35.41 -14.60 22.25
CA ASN A 470 -34.20 -14.96 21.51
C ASN A 470 -32.97 -14.89 22.41
N VAL A 471 -32.83 -13.81 23.19
CA VAL A 471 -31.75 -13.62 24.15
C VAL A 471 -31.77 -14.71 25.22
N ARG A 472 -32.94 -15.04 25.78
CA ARG A 472 -33.08 -16.14 26.75
C ARG A 472 -32.71 -17.49 26.15
N SER A 473 -33.07 -17.76 24.89
CA SER A 473 -32.69 -18.99 24.21
C SER A 473 -31.17 -19.07 24.07
N MET A 474 -30.56 -18.03 23.48
CA MET A 474 -29.10 -18.00 23.27
C MET A 474 -28.31 -18.13 24.56
N LEU A 475 -28.74 -17.48 25.66
CA LEU A 475 -28.09 -17.59 26.97
C LEU A 475 -28.18 -19.00 27.56
N ARG A 476 -29.26 -19.76 27.30
CA ARG A 476 -29.38 -21.17 27.70
C ARG A 476 -28.41 -22.02 26.90
N ASP A 477 -28.42 -21.88 25.58
CA ASP A 477 -27.53 -22.64 24.69
C ASP A 477 -26.05 -22.41 25.08
N LEU A 478 -25.66 -21.14 25.33
CA LEU A 478 -24.31 -20.79 25.79
C LEU A 478 -23.95 -21.37 27.16
N MET A 479 -24.93 -21.58 28.03
CA MET A 479 -24.71 -22.18 29.34
C MET A 479 -24.52 -23.69 29.23
N GLU A 480 -25.28 -24.35 28.36
CA GLU A 480 -25.13 -25.78 28.05
C GLU A 480 -23.78 -26.08 27.40
N GLU A 481 -23.29 -25.21 26.51
CA GLU A 481 -21.94 -25.31 25.92
C GLU A 481 -20.78 -25.22 26.94
N ARG A 482 -21.04 -24.68 28.15
CA ARG A 482 -20.02 -24.49 29.20
C ARG A 482 -20.00 -25.59 30.25
N GLY A 483 -21.10 -26.33 30.38
CA GLY A 483 -21.23 -27.47 31.29
C GLY A 483 -20.59 -28.70 30.71
#